data_AF-A0A528E1G0-F1
#
_entry.id   AF-A0A528E1G0-F1
#
_cell.length_a   1.000
_cell.length_b   1.000
_cell.length_c   1.000
_cell.angle_alpha   90.00
_cell.angle_beta   90.00
_cell.angle_gamma   90.00
#
_symmetry.space_group_name_H-M   'P 1'
#
loop_
_entity.id
_entity.type
_entity.pdbx_description
1 polymer ?
#
loop_
_entity_poly.entity_id
_entity_poly.type
_entity_poly.pdbx_seq_one_letter_code
_entity_poly.pdbx_strand_id
1 'polypeptide(L)'
;MQIWNQMGYPHQFTMGMDKAGHEWLVVVVKGTFDFPTKPGGLVQKSAEQVPLVMADTHTGVPGYSATLWETDFAFRKSRCDVIANGCAYAPGGRPAERVPVGIKVGNWSKLFEVVGHREWRAIGPVFTATAPQPFLKLPISYDVAWGGVDRLDPEDQLPASYKYNPVGTGWSRTKNQRLIPGLRLPNTQAVGEEVRSPFGDYKPMSFGPMGRGWPGRIEYGGTYDQDWIDNVFPFLPEDFDERYFQMAPPDQQIDHPRGGEEVVLVNMTPEGRVSFRLPQTALPMTLFKGRHKAYEADIFPDTVLLDPEKRRLSLVWRVSQPIRRTVLDFAECWIGLPTPGMLHAKKTGKRYIRKFDLPPTDYDEEAA
;
A
#
# COMPACT_ATOMS: atom_id res chain seq x y z
N MET A 1 -26.90 1.96 -3.11
CA MET A 1 -26.80 1.52 -1.70
C MET A 1 -26.61 2.74 -0.81
N GLN A 2 -27.39 2.89 0.26
CA GLN A 2 -27.16 3.93 1.28
C GLN A 2 -26.11 3.43 2.29
N ILE A 3 -25.12 4.25 2.62
CA ILE A 3 -24.11 3.91 3.63
C ILE A 3 -24.26 4.81 4.85
N TRP A 4 -24.38 4.21 6.03
CA TRP A 4 -24.41 4.90 7.31
C TRP A 4 -23.09 4.67 8.04
N ASN A 5 -22.24 5.68 7.98
CA ASN A 5 -20.90 5.62 8.54
C ASN A 5 -20.83 6.33 9.89
N GLN A 6 -20.71 5.56 10.97
CA GLN A 6 -20.57 6.09 12.33
C GLN A 6 -19.12 6.37 12.72
N MET A 7 -18.17 5.82 11.96
CA MET A 7 -16.76 6.00 12.22
C MET A 7 -16.22 7.31 11.67
N GLY A 8 -16.90 7.91 10.69
CA GLY A 8 -16.44 9.11 9.98
C GLY A 8 -15.18 8.86 9.13
N TYR A 9 -15.01 7.63 8.66
CA TYR A 9 -13.93 7.21 7.75
C TYR A 9 -14.35 7.31 6.29
N PRO A 10 -13.48 7.76 5.36
CA PRO A 10 -13.70 7.61 3.92
C PRO A 10 -14.11 6.18 3.57
N HIS A 11 -15.12 6.05 2.71
CA HIS A 11 -15.65 4.76 2.31
C HIS A 11 -16.24 4.86 0.90
N GLN A 12 -16.24 3.73 0.20
CA GLN A 12 -16.86 3.61 -1.11
C GLN A 12 -17.15 2.13 -1.38
N PHE A 13 -18.00 1.84 -2.35
CA PHE A 13 -18.19 0.49 -2.86
C PHE A 13 -17.96 0.41 -4.37
N THR A 14 -17.58 -0.77 -4.82
CA THR A 14 -17.41 -1.13 -6.24
C THR A 14 -17.90 -2.56 -6.46
N MET A 15 -17.82 -3.03 -7.70
CA MET A 15 -18.02 -4.43 -8.06
C MET A 15 -16.67 -5.09 -8.37
N GLY A 16 -16.51 -6.32 -7.90
CA GLY A 16 -15.42 -7.22 -8.30
C GLY A 16 -16.00 -8.46 -8.98
N MET A 17 -15.18 -9.19 -9.71
CA MET A 17 -15.55 -10.45 -10.33
C MET A 17 -14.56 -11.52 -9.87
N ASP A 18 -15.07 -12.70 -9.52
CA ASP A 18 -14.21 -13.86 -9.23
C ASP A 18 -13.87 -14.64 -10.51
N LYS A 19 -12.95 -15.59 -10.39
CA LYS A 19 -12.53 -16.44 -11.52
C LYS A 19 -13.65 -17.30 -12.12
N ALA A 20 -14.76 -17.50 -11.40
CA ALA A 20 -15.92 -18.22 -11.89
C ALA A 20 -16.94 -17.28 -12.57
N GLY A 21 -16.59 -16.00 -12.76
CA GLY A 21 -17.43 -15.00 -13.40
C GLY A 21 -18.56 -14.47 -12.50
N HIS A 22 -18.57 -14.81 -11.21
CA HIS A 22 -19.58 -14.26 -10.31
C HIS A 22 -19.21 -12.84 -9.90
N GLU A 23 -20.21 -11.97 -9.89
CA GLU A 23 -20.05 -10.60 -9.42
C GLU A 23 -20.16 -10.50 -7.90
N TRP A 24 -19.40 -9.58 -7.33
CA TRP A 24 -19.33 -9.33 -5.90
C TRP A 24 -19.40 -7.84 -5.62
N LEU A 25 -20.20 -7.45 -4.63
CA LEU A 25 -20.11 -6.13 -4.02
C LEU A 25 -18.83 -6.09 -3.19
N VAL A 26 -18.03 -5.05 -3.35
CA VAL A 26 -16.85 -4.78 -2.53
C VAL A 26 -17.05 -3.44 -1.84
N VAL A 27 -17.08 -3.40 -0.51
CA VAL A 27 -17.12 -2.16 0.27
C VAL A 27 -15.76 -1.96 0.93
N VAL A 28 -15.19 -0.78 0.74
CA VAL A 28 -13.87 -0.38 1.25
C VAL A 28 -14.06 0.78 2.22
N VAL A 29 -13.38 0.71 3.36
CA VAL A 29 -13.34 1.77 4.37
C VAL A 29 -11.88 2.08 4.69
N LYS A 30 -11.51 3.35 4.80
CA LYS A 30 -10.15 3.78 5.13
C LYS A 30 -10.15 4.73 6.31
N GLY A 31 -9.47 4.35 7.38
CA GLY A 31 -9.32 5.16 8.58
C GLY A 31 -7.89 5.68 8.68
N THR A 32 -7.73 6.96 9.01
CA THR A 32 -6.42 7.61 9.20
C THR A 32 -6.24 8.00 10.67
N PHE A 33 -5.04 7.76 11.18
CA PHE A 33 -4.62 7.99 12.54
C PHE A 33 -3.28 8.74 12.56
N ASP A 34 -3.13 9.69 13.48
CA ASP A 34 -1.89 10.44 13.66
C ASP A 34 -0.98 9.70 14.65
N PHE A 35 0.33 9.72 14.37
CA PHE A 35 1.32 9.18 15.31
C PHE A 35 1.26 9.96 16.63
N PRO A 36 1.42 9.29 17.78
CA PRO A 36 1.46 10.00 19.05
C PRO A 36 2.68 10.91 19.13
N THR A 37 2.56 11.96 19.93
CA THR A 37 3.68 12.86 20.26
C THR A 37 4.61 12.25 21.31
N LYS A 38 4.12 11.33 22.14
CA LYS A 38 4.90 10.60 23.15
C LYS A 38 5.26 9.19 22.65
N PRO A 39 6.51 8.75 22.79
CA PRO A 39 6.92 7.38 22.45
C PRO A 39 6.07 6.33 23.20
N GLY A 40 5.68 5.27 22.49
CA GLY A 40 4.87 4.18 23.04
C GLY A 40 3.38 4.52 23.23
N GLY A 41 2.95 5.72 22.85
CA GLY A 41 1.54 6.14 22.93
C GLY A 41 0.60 5.38 21.99
N LEU A 42 -0.70 5.59 22.17
CA LEU A 42 -1.72 5.14 21.23
C LEU A 42 -1.89 6.17 20.12
N VAL A 43 -2.02 5.69 18.88
CA VAL A 43 -2.44 6.56 17.77
C VAL A 43 -3.84 7.11 18.03
N GLN A 44 -4.10 8.31 17.55
CA GLN A 44 -5.42 8.95 17.64
C GLN A 44 -6.02 9.06 16.25
N LYS A 45 -7.34 8.92 16.13
CA LYS A 45 -8.03 9.17 14.86
C LYS A 45 -7.68 10.60 14.40
N SER A 46 -7.20 10.73 13.18
CA SER A 46 -6.84 12.04 12.63
C SER A 46 -8.07 12.91 12.42
N ALA A 47 -7.93 14.20 12.69
CA ALA A 47 -8.98 15.18 12.38
C ALA A 47 -9.25 15.25 10.87
N GLU A 48 -8.22 15.04 10.06
CA GLU A 48 -8.29 15.01 8.60
C GLU A 48 -8.08 13.57 8.10
N GLN A 49 -9.10 13.01 7.47
CA GLN A 49 -9.00 11.66 6.91
C GLN A 49 -8.42 11.69 5.50
N VAL A 50 -7.42 10.86 5.24
CA VAL A 50 -6.84 10.71 3.89
C VAL A 50 -7.88 10.04 2.97
N PRO A 51 -8.15 10.61 1.78
CA PRO A 51 -9.08 10.02 0.82
C PRO A 51 -8.70 8.59 0.38
N LEU A 52 -9.69 7.87 -0.15
CA LEU A 52 -9.44 6.61 -0.84
C LEU A 52 -8.59 6.85 -2.09
N VAL A 53 -7.65 5.94 -2.35
CA VAL A 53 -6.84 5.95 -3.57
C VAL A 53 -7.66 5.28 -4.66
N MET A 54 -8.25 6.08 -5.56
CA MET A 54 -9.15 5.54 -6.60
C MET A 54 -8.40 4.76 -7.68
N ALA A 55 -7.17 5.17 -7.99
CA ALA A 55 -6.30 4.54 -8.98
C ALA A 55 -4.83 4.61 -8.50
N ASP A 56 -4.00 3.70 -9.00
CA ASP A 56 -2.58 3.61 -8.65
C ASP A 56 -1.88 4.96 -8.88
N THR A 57 -1.24 5.48 -7.84
CA THR A 57 -0.43 6.70 -7.89
C THR A 57 1.04 6.32 -8.00
N HIS A 58 1.85 7.22 -8.54
CA HIS A 58 3.23 6.94 -8.91
C HIS A 58 4.15 8.06 -8.42
N THR A 59 5.42 7.74 -8.13
CA THR A 59 6.44 8.72 -7.74
C THR A 59 6.84 9.65 -8.89
N GLY A 60 6.58 9.23 -10.13
CA GLY A 60 6.78 9.98 -11.37
C GLY A 60 5.81 9.51 -12.44
N VAL A 61 6.33 9.17 -13.63
CA VAL A 61 5.52 8.76 -14.78
C VAL A 61 5.01 7.32 -14.60
N PRO A 62 3.68 7.06 -14.71
CA PRO A 62 3.12 5.72 -14.65
C PRO A 62 3.80 4.74 -15.60
N GLY A 63 4.13 3.55 -15.12
CA GLY A 63 4.86 2.52 -15.88
C GLY A 63 6.38 2.73 -15.99
N TYR A 64 6.90 3.91 -15.63
CA TYR A 64 8.33 4.24 -15.67
C TYR A 64 8.91 4.67 -14.32
N SER A 65 8.07 4.76 -13.28
CA SER A 65 8.47 5.05 -11.91
C SER A 65 7.78 4.08 -10.94
N ALA A 66 8.27 4.02 -9.70
CA ALA A 66 7.64 3.22 -8.67
C ALA A 66 6.18 3.62 -8.41
N THR A 67 5.35 2.63 -8.09
CA THR A 67 4.02 2.88 -7.51
C THR A 67 4.21 3.49 -6.13
N LEU A 68 3.55 4.62 -5.87
CA LEU A 68 3.54 5.28 -4.57
C LEU A 68 2.45 4.66 -3.69
N TRP A 69 1.19 4.82 -4.07
CA TRP A 69 0.05 4.15 -3.43
C TRP A 69 -0.74 3.39 -4.47
N GLU A 70 -0.98 2.10 -4.24
CA GLU A 70 -1.89 1.31 -5.06
C GLU A 70 -3.35 1.60 -4.68
N THR A 71 -4.27 1.33 -5.62
CA THR A 71 -5.70 1.51 -5.44
C THR A 71 -6.25 0.88 -4.15
N ASP A 72 -7.09 1.67 -3.49
CA ASP A 72 -8.07 1.36 -2.46
C ASP A 72 -8.99 0.17 -2.80
N PHE A 73 -9.03 -0.35 -4.04
CA PHE A 73 -10.15 -1.17 -4.57
C PHE A 73 -9.76 -2.55 -5.12
N ALA A 74 -8.67 -3.14 -4.62
CA ALA A 74 -8.41 -4.58 -4.79
C ALA A 74 -9.66 -5.44 -4.48
N PHE A 75 -9.85 -6.59 -5.12
CA PHE A 75 -11.08 -7.37 -4.90
C PHE A 75 -11.07 -8.06 -3.54
N ARG A 76 -10.03 -8.84 -3.24
CA ARG A 76 -9.81 -9.50 -1.96
C ARG A 76 -8.34 -9.64 -1.66
N LYS A 77 -8.01 -9.59 -0.39
CA LYS A 77 -6.68 -9.78 0.14
C LYS A 77 -6.74 -10.82 1.26
N SER A 78 -5.94 -11.87 1.15
CA SER A 78 -5.90 -12.96 2.13
C SER A 78 -4.96 -12.66 3.30
N ARG A 79 -4.07 -11.69 3.13
CA ARG A 79 -3.09 -11.21 4.12
C ARG A 79 -3.18 -9.70 4.24
N CYS A 80 -2.67 -9.15 5.33
CA CYS A 80 -2.53 -7.71 5.49
C CYS A 80 -1.22 -7.22 4.86
N ASP A 81 -1.30 -6.31 3.89
CA ASP A 81 -0.13 -5.66 3.30
C ASP A 81 0.41 -4.56 4.23
N VAL A 82 1.71 -4.55 4.53
CA VAL A 82 2.38 -3.44 5.23
C VAL A 82 3.21 -2.63 4.25
N ILE A 83 2.76 -1.41 3.96
CA ILE A 83 3.36 -0.50 2.98
C ILE A 83 3.77 0.80 3.65
N ALA A 84 4.93 1.32 3.27
CA ALA A 84 5.37 2.64 3.69
C ALA A 84 6.05 3.40 2.55
N ASN A 85 5.80 4.70 2.48
CA ASN A 85 6.51 5.63 1.60
C ASN A 85 7.05 6.79 2.43
N GLY A 86 8.31 7.12 2.26
CA GLY A 86 8.96 8.16 3.05
C GLY A 86 10.45 8.27 2.78
N CYS A 87 11.18 8.80 3.76
CA CYS A 87 12.62 9.02 3.65
C CYS A 87 13.38 8.35 4.79
N ALA A 88 14.64 8.05 4.54
CA ALA A 88 15.64 7.79 5.55
C ALA A 88 16.15 9.12 6.11
N TYR A 89 16.25 9.22 7.43
CA TYR A 89 16.79 10.38 8.15
C TYR A 89 18.09 10.01 8.85
N ALA A 90 19.11 10.85 8.69
CA ALA A 90 20.37 10.64 9.35
C ALA A 90 20.25 10.83 10.88
N PRO A 91 20.74 9.88 11.69
CA PRO A 91 20.55 9.90 13.14
C PRO A 91 21.05 11.18 13.80
N GLY A 92 20.22 11.76 14.68
CA GLY A 92 20.57 12.96 15.44
C GLY A 92 20.79 14.21 14.58
N GLY A 93 20.29 14.23 13.35
CA GLY A 93 20.41 15.36 12.43
C GLY A 93 21.85 15.61 11.93
N ARG A 94 22.73 14.62 12.02
CA ARG A 94 24.12 14.71 11.54
C ARG A 94 24.26 13.96 10.21
N PRO A 95 24.91 14.53 9.19
CA PRO A 95 25.12 13.83 7.94
C PRO A 95 25.77 12.46 8.15
N ALA A 96 25.19 11.43 7.53
CA ALA A 96 25.67 10.05 7.62
C ALA A 96 25.79 9.46 6.21
N GLU A 97 26.79 8.60 6.01
CA GLU A 97 26.99 7.89 4.74
C GLU A 97 26.04 6.70 4.59
N ARG A 98 25.63 6.11 5.71
CA ARG A 98 24.79 4.91 5.79
C ARG A 98 23.83 5.04 6.97
N VAL A 99 22.56 4.70 6.73
CA VAL A 99 21.49 4.78 7.71
C VAL A 99 20.66 3.49 7.63
N PRO A 100 20.59 2.67 8.69
CA PRO A 100 19.67 1.55 8.72
C PRO A 100 18.24 2.07 8.89
N VAL A 101 17.31 1.60 8.08
CA VAL A 101 15.88 1.95 8.14
C VAL A 101 15.04 0.71 8.34
N GLY A 102 14.01 0.80 9.19
CA GLY A 102 13.24 -0.37 9.57
C GLY A 102 11.83 -0.07 10.03
N ILE A 103 10.96 -1.05 9.80
CA ILE A 103 9.57 -1.07 10.29
C ILE A 103 9.37 -2.37 11.06
N LYS A 104 8.73 -2.28 12.22
CA LYS A 104 8.17 -3.39 12.98
C LYS A 104 6.67 -3.18 13.15
N VAL A 105 5.89 -4.25 12.99
CA VAL A 105 4.45 -4.30 13.32
C VAL A 105 4.20 -5.63 14.04
N GLY A 106 4.00 -5.58 15.35
CA GLY A 106 3.84 -6.78 16.17
C GLY A 106 5.09 -7.68 16.09
N ASN A 107 4.92 -8.92 15.62
CA ASN A 107 6.02 -9.88 15.46
C ASN A 107 6.75 -9.76 14.11
N TRP A 108 6.22 -8.98 13.18
CA TRP A 108 6.82 -8.78 11.88
C TRP A 108 7.79 -7.60 11.90
N SER A 109 8.92 -7.71 11.19
CA SER A 109 9.83 -6.59 10.95
C SER A 109 10.59 -6.72 9.64
N LYS A 110 10.89 -5.59 9.00
CA LYS A 110 11.79 -5.49 7.85
C LYS A 110 12.78 -4.36 8.07
N LEU A 111 14.06 -4.63 7.79
CA LEU A 111 15.20 -3.74 7.99
C LEU A 111 16.12 -3.80 6.77
N PHE A 112 16.58 -2.65 6.29
CA PHE A 112 17.59 -2.54 5.24
C PHE A 112 18.40 -1.25 5.40
N GLU A 113 19.44 -1.06 4.59
CA GLU A 113 20.31 0.12 4.67
C GLU A 113 19.98 1.11 3.55
N VAL A 114 20.01 2.39 3.91
CA VAL A 114 20.04 3.49 2.97
C VAL A 114 21.45 4.06 2.94
N VAL A 115 22.06 4.06 1.77
CA VAL A 115 23.45 4.47 1.53
C VAL A 115 23.43 5.77 0.72
N GLY A 116 24.35 6.67 1.02
CA GLY A 116 24.55 7.94 0.30
C GLY A 116 24.71 7.77 -1.21
N HIS A 117 24.57 8.88 -1.94
CA HIS A 117 24.76 8.85 -3.40
C HIS A 117 26.15 8.32 -3.77
N ARG A 118 26.16 7.43 -4.75
CA ARG A 118 27.33 6.74 -5.27
C ARG A 118 27.19 6.56 -6.78
N GLU A 119 28.33 6.44 -7.44
CA GLU A 119 28.42 6.15 -8.88
C GLU A 119 29.39 5.00 -9.13
N TRP A 120 29.19 4.30 -10.24
CA TRP A 120 30.16 3.31 -10.71
C TRP A 120 31.41 4.00 -11.23
N ARG A 121 32.57 3.46 -10.88
CA ARG A 121 33.89 3.81 -11.44
C ARG A 121 34.56 2.55 -11.96
N ALA A 122 35.35 2.70 -13.02
CA ALA A 122 36.19 1.62 -13.53
C ALA A 122 37.63 1.82 -13.06
N ILE A 123 38.23 0.76 -12.52
CA ILE A 123 39.67 0.66 -12.24
C ILE A 123 40.18 -0.54 -13.04
N GLY A 124 40.71 -0.25 -14.24
CA GLY A 124 41.03 -1.29 -15.21
C GLY A 124 39.78 -2.11 -15.57
N PRO A 125 39.81 -3.46 -15.46
CA PRO A 125 38.66 -4.32 -15.77
C PRO A 125 37.63 -4.39 -14.64
N VAL A 126 37.90 -3.80 -13.46
CA VAL A 126 37.07 -3.94 -12.26
C VAL A 126 36.19 -2.71 -12.07
N PHE A 127 34.92 -2.92 -11.69
CA PHE A 127 34.04 -1.86 -11.22
C PHE A 127 34.11 -1.70 -9.72
N THR A 128 34.14 -0.45 -9.27
CA THR A 128 34.02 -0.09 -7.85
C THR A 128 32.98 1.01 -7.70
N ALA A 129 32.36 1.08 -6.52
CA ALA A 129 31.56 2.23 -6.12
C ALA A 129 32.48 3.38 -5.69
N THR A 130 32.04 4.62 -5.88
CA THR A 130 32.59 5.77 -5.14
C THR A 130 32.28 5.65 -3.64
N ALA A 131 33.00 6.40 -2.80
CA ALA A 131 32.60 6.59 -1.41
C ALA A 131 31.16 7.16 -1.35
N PRO A 132 30.31 6.73 -0.41
CA PRO A 132 28.97 7.29 -0.27
C PRO A 132 29.04 8.75 0.16
N GLN A 133 28.29 9.62 -0.50
CA GLN A 133 28.16 11.01 -0.06
C GLN A 133 27.31 11.07 1.22
N PRO A 134 27.77 11.71 2.32
CA PRO A 134 26.97 11.90 3.51
C PRO A 134 25.66 12.65 3.20
N PHE A 135 24.56 12.22 3.82
CA PHE A 135 23.24 12.82 3.62
C PHE A 135 22.54 13.07 4.95
N LEU A 136 21.58 14.00 4.95
CA LEU A 136 20.64 14.21 6.06
C LEU A 136 19.33 13.47 5.84
N LYS A 137 18.89 13.43 4.58
CA LYS A 137 17.62 12.83 4.17
C LYS A 137 17.73 12.24 2.76
N LEU A 138 17.29 11.01 2.57
CA LEU A 138 17.17 10.38 1.24
C LEU A 138 15.85 9.64 1.11
N PRO A 139 15.22 9.63 -0.08
CA PRO A 139 13.97 8.91 -0.29
C PRO A 139 14.16 7.39 -0.20
N ILE A 140 13.11 6.70 0.24
CA ILE A 140 12.99 5.24 0.16
C ILE A 140 11.94 4.94 -0.90
N SER A 141 12.37 4.35 -2.01
CA SER A 141 11.49 3.97 -3.12
C SER A 141 12.16 2.88 -3.96
N TYR A 142 11.36 2.12 -4.71
CA TYR A 142 11.90 1.26 -5.77
C TYR A 142 12.65 2.04 -6.85
N ASP A 143 12.38 3.35 -7.04
CA ASP A 143 13.11 4.23 -7.99
C ASP A 143 14.61 4.34 -7.68
N VAL A 144 14.97 4.21 -6.40
CA VAL A 144 16.36 4.32 -5.92
C VAL A 144 16.91 3.00 -5.40
N ALA A 145 16.15 1.91 -5.58
CA ALA A 145 16.57 0.56 -5.26
C ALA A 145 17.29 -0.10 -6.44
N TRP A 146 17.97 -1.21 -6.18
CA TRP A 146 18.65 -1.99 -7.21
C TRP A 146 17.71 -2.36 -8.37
N GLY A 147 18.20 -2.25 -9.60
CA GLY A 147 17.49 -2.65 -10.82
C GLY A 147 17.62 -1.61 -11.92
N GLY A 148 16.54 -1.45 -12.69
CA GLY A 148 16.44 -0.49 -13.78
C GLY A 148 16.47 -1.10 -15.17
N VAL A 149 16.27 -0.25 -16.17
CA VAL A 149 16.45 -0.55 -17.59
C VAL A 149 17.83 -0.06 -18.03
N ASP A 150 18.60 -0.91 -18.69
CA ASP A 150 19.96 -0.62 -19.16
C ASP A 150 19.93 0.22 -20.45
N ARG A 151 19.58 1.50 -20.31
CA ARG A 151 19.45 2.49 -21.39
C ARG A 151 20.76 3.23 -21.72
N LEU A 152 21.91 2.65 -21.37
CA LEU A 152 23.20 3.31 -21.55
C LEU A 152 23.58 3.48 -23.03
N ASP A 153 23.19 2.54 -23.88
CA ASP A 153 23.39 2.60 -25.34
C ASP A 153 22.14 3.20 -26.01
N PRO A 154 22.21 4.43 -26.56
CA PRO A 154 21.06 5.07 -27.20
C PRO A 154 20.55 4.35 -28.45
N GLU A 155 21.38 3.53 -29.08
CA GLU A 155 21.01 2.79 -30.29
C GLU A 155 20.24 1.49 -29.97
N ASP A 156 20.27 1.02 -28.71
CA ASP A 156 19.53 -0.17 -28.28
C ASP A 156 18.03 0.13 -28.18
N GLN A 157 17.29 -0.28 -29.21
CA GLN A 157 15.83 -0.10 -29.28
C GLN A 157 15.07 -0.95 -28.23
N LEU A 158 15.67 -2.04 -27.75
CA LEU A 158 15.08 -2.96 -26.78
C LEU A 158 16.06 -3.20 -25.62
N PRO A 159 16.32 -2.15 -24.81
CA PRO A 159 17.24 -2.26 -23.69
C PRO A 159 16.72 -3.30 -22.70
N ALA A 160 17.63 -4.09 -22.14
CA ALA A 160 17.20 -5.06 -21.14
C ALA A 160 16.77 -4.36 -19.86
N SER A 161 15.89 -5.04 -19.13
CA SER A 161 15.36 -4.59 -17.87
C SER A 161 15.69 -5.60 -16.78
N TYR A 162 16.06 -5.11 -15.60
CA TYR A 162 16.19 -5.95 -14.42
C TYR A 162 14.80 -6.39 -13.95
N LYS A 163 14.51 -7.68 -14.14
CA LYS A 163 13.15 -8.24 -14.00
C LYS A 163 12.46 -7.94 -12.66
N TYR A 164 13.20 -7.93 -11.55
CA TYR A 164 12.61 -7.75 -10.21
C TYR A 164 12.33 -6.27 -9.83
N ASN A 165 12.92 -5.32 -10.56
CA ASN A 165 12.65 -3.89 -10.36
C ASN A 165 13.06 -3.09 -11.61
N PRO A 166 12.23 -3.08 -12.66
CA PRO A 166 12.46 -2.34 -13.90
C PRO A 166 12.65 -0.82 -13.75
N VAL A 167 12.12 -0.23 -12.67
CA VAL A 167 12.15 1.22 -12.43
C VAL A 167 13.32 1.65 -11.52
N GLY A 168 14.14 0.70 -11.07
CA GLY A 168 15.28 0.95 -10.19
C GLY A 168 16.49 1.54 -10.89
N THR A 169 17.63 1.45 -10.21
CA THR A 169 18.91 1.99 -10.71
C THR A 169 20.11 1.12 -10.31
N GLY A 170 21.22 1.31 -11.03
CA GLY A 170 22.52 0.70 -10.75
C GLY A 170 22.82 -0.64 -11.43
N TRP A 171 21.84 -1.27 -12.08
CA TRP A 171 22.05 -2.48 -12.88
C TRP A 171 22.36 -2.14 -14.36
N SER A 172 23.25 -2.91 -14.98
CA SER A 172 23.55 -2.85 -16.41
C SER A 172 24.05 -4.20 -16.93
N ARG A 173 24.06 -4.42 -18.26
CA ARG A 173 24.62 -5.62 -18.89
C ARG A 173 26.10 -5.43 -19.23
N THR A 174 26.84 -6.53 -19.27
CA THR A 174 28.27 -6.56 -19.65
C THR A 174 28.53 -5.96 -21.03
N LYS A 175 27.60 -6.07 -21.98
CA LYS A 175 27.74 -5.44 -23.31
C LYS A 175 27.92 -3.92 -23.26
N ASN A 176 27.39 -3.25 -22.22
CA ASN A 176 27.46 -1.81 -22.03
C ASN A 176 28.62 -1.39 -21.11
N GLN A 177 29.56 -2.28 -20.80
CA GLN A 177 30.64 -2.07 -19.84
C GLN A 177 31.35 -0.70 -19.95
N ARG A 178 31.65 -0.26 -21.17
CA ARG A 178 32.33 1.01 -21.45
C ARG A 178 31.54 2.27 -21.06
N LEU A 179 30.21 2.14 -20.93
CA LEU A 179 29.27 3.23 -20.64
C LEU A 179 28.82 3.27 -19.17
N ILE A 180 29.21 2.27 -18.37
CA ILE A 180 28.81 2.14 -16.96
C ILE A 180 29.43 3.22 -16.05
N PRO A 181 30.70 3.66 -16.21
CA PRO A 181 31.25 4.69 -15.32
C PRO A 181 30.40 5.97 -15.30
N GLY A 182 30.04 6.42 -14.09
CA GLY A 182 29.10 7.53 -13.88
C GLY A 182 27.64 7.12 -13.71
N LEU A 183 27.27 5.86 -14.02
CA LEU A 183 25.95 5.34 -13.68
C LEU A 183 25.76 5.33 -12.16
N ARG A 184 24.63 5.87 -11.72
CA ARG A 184 24.25 5.92 -10.30
C ARG A 184 24.05 4.52 -9.72
N LEU A 185 24.54 4.30 -8.50
CA LEU A 185 24.22 3.11 -7.70
C LEU A 185 22.90 3.28 -6.95
N PRO A 186 22.24 2.18 -6.54
CA PRO A 186 21.09 2.29 -5.67
C PRO A 186 21.46 2.92 -4.33
N ASN A 187 20.50 3.62 -3.76
CA ASN A 187 20.58 4.15 -2.41
C ASN A 187 20.05 3.15 -1.38
N THR A 188 19.38 2.06 -1.75
CA THR A 188 18.93 1.03 -0.81
C THR A 188 19.59 -0.32 -1.11
N GLN A 189 19.93 -1.06 -0.05
CA GLN A 189 20.53 -2.40 -0.14
C GLN A 189 20.18 -3.25 1.10
N ALA A 190 20.25 -4.57 0.99
CA ALA A 190 20.03 -5.45 2.15
C ALA A 190 21.10 -5.24 3.22
N VAL A 191 20.75 -5.50 4.48
CA VAL A 191 21.76 -5.52 5.56
C VAL A 191 22.76 -6.63 5.28
N GLY A 192 24.05 -6.28 5.27
CA GLY A 192 25.13 -7.24 5.04
C GLY A 192 25.35 -7.64 3.58
N GLU A 193 24.55 -7.11 2.63
CA GLU A 193 24.70 -7.34 1.20
C GLU A 193 25.06 -6.03 0.49
N GLU A 194 26.36 -5.80 0.31
CA GLU A 194 26.83 -4.61 -0.38
C GLU A 194 26.76 -4.78 -1.90
N VAL A 195 26.21 -3.77 -2.58
CA VAL A 195 26.17 -3.72 -4.05
C VAL A 195 27.58 -3.44 -4.60
N ARG A 196 28.23 -4.49 -5.11
CA ARG A 196 29.65 -4.46 -5.53
C ARG A 196 29.89 -4.59 -7.03
N SER A 197 28.86 -4.93 -7.79
CA SER A 197 28.98 -5.11 -9.25
C SER A 197 27.73 -4.57 -9.96
N PRO A 198 27.86 -3.87 -11.10
CA PRO A 198 26.72 -3.46 -11.94
C PRO A 198 26.01 -4.65 -12.59
N PHE A 199 26.63 -5.84 -12.57
CA PHE A 199 26.14 -7.08 -13.18
C PHE A 199 25.52 -8.06 -12.16
N GLY A 200 25.40 -7.64 -10.90
CA GLY A 200 24.95 -8.52 -9.81
C GLY A 200 23.45 -8.85 -9.85
N ASP A 201 23.04 -9.68 -8.90
CA ASP A 201 21.66 -10.11 -8.69
C ASP A 201 21.23 -9.77 -7.25
N TYR A 202 21.18 -8.47 -6.95
CA TYR A 202 20.83 -7.99 -5.61
C TYR A 202 19.32 -7.84 -5.45
N LYS A 203 18.80 -8.05 -4.25
CA LYS A 203 17.37 -7.83 -3.98
C LYS A 203 17.06 -6.33 -3.90
N PRO A 204 16.11 -5.80 -4.69
CA PRO A 204 15.65 -4.42 -4.56
C PRO A 204 15.01 -4.19 -3.18
N MET A 205 15.48 -3.19 -2.44
CA MET A 205 14.99 -2.88 -1.10
C MET A 205 14.12 -1.63 -1.07
N SER A 206 12.87 -1.80 -0.66
CA SER A 206 11.89 -0.74 -0.44
C SER A 206 10.81 -1.22 0.55
N PHE A 207 9.97 -0.30 1.01
CA PHE A 207 8.73 -0.60 1.74
C PHE A 207 7.47 -0.32 0.90
N GLY A 208 7.62 0.25 -0.30
CA GLY A 208 6.51 0.60 -1.18
C GLY A 208 5.83 -0.60 -1.86
N PRO A 209 4.74 -0.37 -2.61
CA PRO A 209 4.07 -1.41 -3.39
C PRO A 209 4.96 -2.01 -4.47
N MET A 210 4.87 -3.33 -4.67
CA MET A 210 5.52 -4.03 -5.77
C MET A 210 4.70 -3.90 -7.06
N GLY A 211 5.36 -3.64 -8.19
CA GLY A 211 4.68 -3.52 -9.48
C GLY A 211 3.92 -4.79 -9.87
N ARG A 212 2.70 -4.64 -10.43
CA ARG A 212 1.83 -5.76 -10.87
C ARG A 212 2.50 -6.68 -11.89
N GLY A 213 3.29 -6.09 -12.79
CA GLY A 213 4.01 -6.80 -13.85
C GLY A 213 5.34 -7.41 -13.42
N TRP A 214 5.69 -7.37 -12.13
CA TRP A 214 6.99 -7.84 -11.65
C TRP A 214 6.91 -9.30 -11.18
N PRO A 215 8.02 -10.08 -11.31
CA PRO A 215 8.08 -11.45 -10.80
C PRO A 215 7.83 -11.52 -9.30
N GLY A 216 7.03 -12.47 -8.84
CA GLY A 216 6.47 -12.56 -7.49
C GLY A 216 5.04 -12.02 -7.37
N ARG A 217 4.50 -11.46 -8.46
CA ARG A 217 3.13 -10.97 -8.55
C ARG A 217 2.49 -11.29 -9.89
N ILE A 218 3.19 -11.04 -11.00
CA ILE A 218 2.64 -11.27 -12.35
C ILE A 218 2.21 -12.72 -12.59
N GLU A 219 2.87 -13.68 -11.94
CA GLU A 219 2.56 -15.11 -12.03
C GLU A 219 1.18 -15.45 -11.46
N TYR A 220 0.62 -14.60 -10.58
CA TYR A 220 -0.75 -14.75 -10.07
C TYR A 220 -1.80 -14.11 -10.96
N GLY A 221 -1.39 -13.31 -11.95
CA GLY A 221 -2.29 -12.68 -12.92
C GLY A 221 -2.96 -13.69 -13.86
N GLY A 222 -2.44 -14.91 -13.94
CA GLY A 222 -2.90 -15.95 -14.84
C GLY A 222 -2.35 -15.82 -16.26
N THR A 223 -2.67 -16.81 -17.10
CA THR A 223 -2.18 -16.93 -18.47
C THR A 223 -3.20 -16.36 -19.46
N TYR A 224 -2.79 -15.34 -20.24
CA TYR A 224 -3.61 -14.69 -21.27
C TYR A 224 -3.06 -15.02 -22.67
N ASP A 225 -3.23 -16.26 -23.12
CA ASP A 225 -2.81 -16.73 -24.44
C ASP A 225 -3.99 -16.78 -25.45
N GLN A 226 -3.77 -17.40 -26.61
CA GLN A 226 -4.80 -17.51 -27.64
C GLN A 226 -6.00 -18.36 -27.19
N ASP A 227 -5.78 -19.38 -26.37
CA ASP A 227 -6.88 -20.20 -25.83
C ASP A 227 -7.75 -19.37 -24.89
N TRP A 228 -7.15 -18.52 -24.06
CA TRP A 228 -7.90 -17.54 -23.26
C TRP A 228 -8.74 -16.62 -24.15
N ILE A 229 -8.20 -16.10 -25.25
CA ILE A 229 -8.93 -15.23 -26.20
C ILE A 229 -10.13 -15.97 -26.80
N ASP A 230 -9.92 -17.20 -27.26
CA ASP A 230 -10.93 -17.93 -28.03
C ASP A 230 -12.02 -18.55 -27.14
N ASN A 231 -11.68 -18.94 -25.90
CA ASN A 231 -12.54 -19.81 -25.07
C ASN A 231 -12.88 -19.26 -23.67
N VAL A 232 -12.13 -18.29 -23.14
CA VAL A 232 -12.30 -17.80 -21.74
C VAL A 232 -12.73 -16.34 -21.68
N PHE A 233 -12.28 -15.50 -22.61
CA PHE A 233 -12.66 -14.08 -22.68
C PHE A 233 -14.19 -13.93 -22.63
N PRO A 234 -14.75 -13.00 -21.81
CA PRO A 234 -14.08 -11.92 -21.08
C PRO A 234 -13.74 -12.22 -19.61
N PHE A 235 -13.74 -13.49 -19.18
CA PHE A 235 -13.48 -13.86 -17.79
C PHE A 235 -11.99 -13.93 -17.45
N LEU A 236 -11.67 -13.96 -16.16
CA LEU A 236 -10.30 -14.17 -15.69
C LEU A 236 -9.81 -15.58 -16.10
N PRO A 237 -8.50 -15.75 -16.39
CA PRO A 237 -7.90 -17.07 -16.63
C PRO A 237 -8.17 -18.05 -15.49
N GLU A 238 -8.21 -19.35 -15.80
CA GLU A 238 -8.46 -20.41 -14.81
C GLU A 238 -7.39 -20.46 -13.71
N ASP A 239 -6.15 -20.14 -14.08
CA ASP A 239 -4.97 -20.06 -13.21
C ASP A 239 -4.81 -18.69 -12.51
N PHE A 240 -5.78 -17.77 -12.65
CA PHE A 240 -5.79 -16.53 -11.88
C PHE A 240 -5.85 -16.83 -10.37
N ASP A 241 -4.95 -16.19 -9.62
CA ASP A 241 -4.86 -16.32 -8.18
C ASP A 241 -5.05 -14.96 -7.50
N GLU A 242 -5.97 -14.89 -6.53
CA GLU A 242 -6.28 -13.65 -5.81
C GLU A 242 -5.07 -13.07 -5.05
N ARG A 243 -3.97 -13.82 -4.85
CA ARG A 243 -2.68 -13.27 -4.39
C ARG A 243 -2.16 -12.14 -5.29
N TYR A 244 -2.59 -12.05 -6.55
CA TYR A 244 -2.33 -10.92 -7.44
C TYR A 244 -2.76 -9.56 -6.83
N PHE A 245 -3.77 -9.57 -5.98
CA PHE A 245 -4.28 -8.38 -5.30
C PHE A 245 -3.43 -7.92 -4.11
N GLN A 246 -2.50 -8.73 -3.59
CA GLN A 246 -1.53 -8.27 -2.60
C GLN A 246 -0.54 -7.30 -3.27
N MET A 247 -0.43 -6.09 -2.74
CA MET A 247 0.51 -5.10 -3.27
C MET A 247 1.89 -5.21 -2.60
N ALA A 248 1.95 -5.78 -1.40
CA ALA A 248 3.20 -5.97 -0.69
C ALA A 248 3.92 -7.24 -1.19
N PRO A 249 5.26 -7.24 -1.28
CA PRO A 249 6.00 -8.47 -1.49
C PRO A 249 5.75 -9.47 -0.33
N PRO A 250 5.97 -10.79 -0.53
CA PRO A 250 5.66 -11.80 0.49
C PRO A 250 6.31 -11.55 1.86
N ASP A 251 7.47 -10.90 1.90
CA ASP A 251 8.17 -10.54 3.14
C ASP A 251 7.58 -9.33 3.88
N GLN A 252 6.53 -8.71 3.35
CA GLN A 252 5.80 -7.55 3.89
C GLN A 252 4.31 -7.84 4.09
N GLN A 253 3.91 -9.11 4.09
CA GLN A 253 2.54 -9.54 4.31
C GLN A 253 2.39 -10.17 5.71
N ILE A 254 1.48 -9.65 6.52
CA ILE A 254 1.24 -10.10 7.89
C ILE A 254 -0.16 -10.70 8.05
N ASP A 255 -0.44 -11.32 9.20
CA ASP A 255 -1.82 -11.64 9.57
C ASP A 255 -2.62 -10.35 9.79
N HIS A 256 -3.92 -10.37 9.53
CA HIS A 256 -4.77 -9.19 9.80
C HIS A 256 -4.59 -8.72 11.26
N PRO A 257 -4.10 -7.48 11.47
CA PRO A 257 -3.85 -7.01 12.82
C PRO A 257 -5.16 -6.92 13.58
N ARG A 258 -5.10 -7.17 14.89
CA ARG A 258 -6.25 -7.14 15.80
C ARG A 258 -6.29 -5.85 16.61
N GLY A 259 -5.13 -5.26 16.87
CA GLY A 259 -4.96 -4.05 17.65
C GLY A 259 -4.01 -4.27 18.83
N GLY A 260 -3.36 -3.20 19.28
CA GLY A 260 -2.37 -3.24 20.35
C GLY A 260 -0.97 -3.70 19.91
N GLU A 261 -0.80 -4.14 18.66
CA GLU A 261 0.51 -4.45 18.09
C GLU A 261 1.44 -3.24 18.21
N GLU A 262 2.67 -3.47 18.66
CA GLU A 262 3.70 -2.44 18.68
C GLU A 262 4.16 -2.14 17.26
N VAL A 263 4.11 -0.87 16.89
CA VAL A 263 4.69 -0.34 15.66
C VAL A 263 5.96 0.42 16.02
N VAL A 264 7.07 0.10 15.34
CA VAL A 264 8.34 0.83 15.49
C VAL A 264 8.86 1.23 14.12
N LEU A 265 9.21 2.49 13.98
CA LEU A 265 9.91 3.03 12.82
C LEU A 265 11.32 3.45 13.24
N VAL A 266 12.33 3.02 12.49
CA VAL A 266 13.74 3.35 12.74
C VAL A 266 14.27 4.16 11.57
N ASN A 267 14.78 5.35 11.88
CA ASN A 267 15.34 6.35 10.98
C ASN A 267 14.45 6.72 9.79
N MET A 268 13.12 6.61 9.95
CA MET A 268 12.14 7.03 8.95
C MET A 268 11.44 8.35 9.30
N THR A 269 11.87 8.99 10.40
CA THR A 269 11.45 10.33 10.82
C THR A 269 12.67 11.08 11.39
N PRO A 270 12.62 12.42 11.51
CA PRO A 270 13.73 13.22 12.07
C PRO A 270 14.18 12.79 13.48
N GLU A 271 13.29 12.21 14.29
CA GLU A 271 13.59 11.76 15.64
C GLU A 271 14.41 10.46 15.70
N GLY A 272 14.61 9.79 14.56
CA GLY A 272 15.42 8.56 14.46
C GLY A 272 14.72 7.30 14.99
N ARG A 273 13.84 7.40 15.98
CA ARG A 273 13.00 6.27 16.42
C ARG A 273 11.63 6.74 16.86
N VAL A 274 10.60 6.21 16.22
CA VAL A 274 9.20 6.41 16.61
C VAL A 274 8.61 5.05 16.99
N SER A 275 7.85 5.02 18.08
CA SER A 275 7.12 3.83 18.49
C SER A 275 5.74 4.18 19.01
N PHE A 276 4.76 3.34 18.70
CA PHE A 276 3.37 3.47 19.14
C PHE A 276 2.68 2.12 19.05
N ARG A 277 1.40 2.06 19.44
CA ARG A 277 0.59 0.84 19.27
C ARG A 277 -0.58 1.07 18.32
N LEU A 278 -0.93 0.04 17.56
CA LEU A 278 -2.13 0.03 16.73
C LEU A 278 -3.39 0.21 17.61
N PRO A 279 -4.42 0.92 17.11
CA PRO A 279 -5.70 1.02 17.80
C PRO A 279 -6.38 -0.35 17.79
N GLN A 280 -7.50 -0.51 18.51
CA GLN A 280 -8.39 -1.62 18.23
C GLN A 280 -8.86 -1.53 16.77
N THR A 281 -8.67 -2.59 16.00
CA THR A 281 -8.84 -2.54 14.54
C THR A 281 -10.10 -3.25 14.04
N ALA A 282 -10.81 -3.98 14.91
CA ALA A 282 -12.10 -4.56 14.56
C ALA A 282 -13.08 -3.46 14.14
N LEU A 283 -13.61 -3.57 12.93
CA LEU A 283 -14.61 -2.66 12.38
C LEU A 283 -15.93 -3.42 12.20
N PRO A 284 -16.93 -3.19 13.06
CA PRO A 284 -18.25 -3.78 12.89
C PRO A 284 -18.86 -3.28 11.58
N MET A 285 -19.30 -4.20 10.72
CA MET A 285 -20.01 -3.87 9.49
C MET A 285 -21.25 -4.75 9.29
N THR A 286 -22.33 -4.14 8.81
CA THR A 286 -23.57 -4.84 8.47
C THR A 286 -24.03 -4.45 7.08
N LEU A 287 -24.28 -5.42 6.20
CA LEU A 287 -24.87 -5.18 4.87
C LEU A 287 -26.29 -5.73 4.82
N PHE A 288 -27.18 -5.02 4.15
CA PHE A 288 -28.58 -5.39 4.02
C PHE A 288 -28.99 -5.58 2.57
N LYS A 289 -29.68 -6.70 2.31
CA LYS A 289 -30.47 -6.90 1.08
C LYS A 289 -31.93 -6.58 1.39
N GLY A 290 -32.40 -5.42 0.96
CA GLY A 290 -33.65 -4.83 1.45
C GLY A 290 -33.68 -4.70 2.98
N ARG A 291 -34.52 -5.48 3.66
CA ARG A 291 -34.64 -5.50 5.13
C ARG A 291 -33.83 -6.61 5.81
N HIS A 292 -33.36 -7.60 5.03
CA HIS A 292 -32.63 -8.74 5.56
C HIS A 292 -31.15 -8.40 5.74
N LYS A 293 -30.55 -8.83 6.86
CA LYS A 293 -29.11 -8.75 7.08
C LYS A 293 -28.42 -9.78 6.18
N ALA A 294 -27.78 -9.31 5.12
CA ALA A 294 -27.03 -10.16 4.21
C ALA A 294 -25.63 -10.49 4.75
N TYR A 295 -25.08 -9.62 5.60
CA TYR A 295 -23.77 -9.81 6.24
C TYR A 295 -23.73 -9.02 7.55
N GLU A 296 -23.10 -9.57 8.59
CA GLU A 296 -22.82 -8.90 9.85
C GLU A 296 -21.59 -9.53 10.50
N ALA A 297 -20.50 -8.77 10.62
CA ALA A 297 -19.28 -9.23 11.29
C ALA A 297 -18.37 -8.06 11.68
N ASP A 298 -17.43 -8.34 12.56
CA ASP A 298 -16.23 -7.52 12.74
C ASP A 298 -15.22 -7.85 11.65
N ILE A 299 -14.87 -6.87 10.83
CA ILE A 299 -13.82 -7.01 9.83
C ILE A 299 -12.52 -6.38 10.31
N PHE A 300 -11.40 -6.90 9.82
CA PHE A 300 -10.05 -6.48 10.19
C PHE A 300 -9.35 -5.93 8.96
N PRO A 301 -8.38 -5.01 9.11
CA PRO A 301 -7.81 -4.33 7.97
C PRO A 301 -6.91 -5.28 7.18
N ASP A 302 -6.98 -5.18 5.86
CA ASP A 302 -6.16 -5.95 4.92
C ASP A 302 -4.96 -5.14 4.40
N THR A 303 -4.83 -3.89 4.82
CA THR A 303 -3.74 -3.01 4.42
C THR A 303 -3.41 -2.02 5.54
N VAL A 304 -2.14 -1.92 5.88
CA VAL A 304 -1.53 -0.94 6.78
C VAL A 304 -0.64 -0.03 5.94
N LEU A 305 -0.98 1.26 5.88
CA LEU A 305 -0.24 2.27 5.14
C LEU A 305 0.44 3.24 6.11
N LEU A 306 1.75 3.40 6.00
CA LEU A 306 2.54 4.31 6.81
C LEU A 306 3.06 5.46 5.93
N ASP A 307 2.74 6.69 6.30
CA ASP A 307 3.31 7.92 5.74
C ASP A 307 4.10 8.62 6.88
N PRO A 308 5.37 8.23 7.12
CA PRO A 308 6.17 8.79 8.19
C PRO A 308 6.44 10.28 8.03
N GLU A 309 6.48 10.79 6.79
CA GLU A 309 6.67 12.20 6.48
C GLU A 309 5.52 13.05 7.02
N LYS A 310 4.28 12.57 6.85
CA LYS A 310 3.09 13.22 7.40
C LYS A 310 2.74 12.75 8.81
N ARG A 311 3.53 11.83 9.38
CA ARG A 311 3.28 11.16 10.66
C ARG A 311 1.88 10.53 10.75
N ARG A 312 1.44 9.90 9.65
CA ARG A 312 0.12 9.29 9.52
C ARG A 312 0.23 7.78 9.32
N LEU A 313 -0.70 7.08 9.93
CA LEU A 313 -1.03 5.68 9.69
C LEU A 313 -2.42 5.62 9.08
N SER A 314 -2.62 4.82 8.03
CA SER A 314 -3.95 4.45 7.56
C SER A 314 -4.16 2.95 7.62
N LEU A 315 -5.39 2.55 7.96
CA LEU A 315 -5.88 1.18 7.92
C LEU A 315 -6.98 1.10 6.87
N VAL A 316 -6.92 0.08 6.01
CA VAL A 316 -7.96 -0.17 5.00
C VAL A 316 -8.67 -1.48 5.34
N TRP A 317 -9.99 -1.41 5.43
CA TRP A 317 -10.86 -2.55 5.62
C TRP A 317 -11.66 -2.82 4.36
N ARG A 318 -11.94 -4.09 4.14
CA ARG A 318 -12.66 -4.55 2.97
C ARG A 318 -13.58 -5.69 3.31
N VAL A 319 -14.81 -5.59 2.80
CA VAL A 319 -15.75 -6.70 2.79
C VAL A 319 -16.21 -6.94 1.36
N SER A 320 -16.31 -8.21 0.99
CA SER A 320 -16.93 -8.61 -0.28
C SER A 320 -18.15 -9.50 -0.02
N GLN A 321 -19.22 -9.31 -0.77
CA GLN A 321 -20.45 -10.13 -0.69
C GLN A 321 -20.98 -10.48 -2.08
N PRO A 322 -21.47 -11.71 -2.30
CA PRO A 322 -21.85 -12.16 -3.64
C PRO A 322 -23.12 -11.43 -4.10
N ILE A 323 -23.08 -10.95 -5.34
CA ILE A 323 -24.23 -10.43 -6.05
C ILE A 323 -24.92 -11.63 -6.71
N ARG A 324 -26.19 -11.86 -6.36
CA ARG A 324 -26.96 -13.00 -6.88
C ARG A 324 -27.81 -12.63 -8.08
N ARG A 325 -28.29 -11.39 -8.14
CA ARG A 325 -29.14 -10.87 -9.22
C ARG A 325 -28.69 -9.49 -9.65
N THR A 326 -28.64 -8.53 -8.73
CA THR A 326 -28.21 -7.17 -9.04
C THR A 326 -27.54 -6.51 -7.84
N VAL A 327 -26.59 -5.62 -8.08
CA VAL A 327 -25.97 -4.79 -7.03
C VAL A 327 -27.00 -3.94 -6.29
N LEU A 328 -28.12 -3.60 -6.95
CA LEU A 328 -29.21 -2.82 -6.38
C LEU A 328 -29.94 -3.55 -5.24
N ASP A 329 -29.78 -4.87 -5.11
CA ASP A 329 -30.34 -5.65 -3.99
C ASP A 329 -29.76 -5.17 -2.66
N PHE A 330 -28.50 -4.69 -2.65
CA PHE A 330 -27.86 -4.12 -1.48
C PHE A 330 -28.39 -2.71 -1.23
N ALA A 331 -29.37 -2.62 -0.33
CA ALA A 331 -30.06 -1.39 -0.02
C ALA A 331 -29.24 -0.50 0.92
N GLU A 332 -28.58 -1.10 1.91
CA GLU A 332 -28.00 -0.38 3.03
C GLU A 332 -26.72 -1.05 3.57
N CYS A 333 -25.76 -0.24 4.01
CA CYS A 333 -24.55 -0.66 4.73
C CYS A 333 -24.38 0.17 6.00
N TRP A 334 -24.10 -0.48 7.13
CA TRP A 334 -23.70 0.17 8.38
C TRP A 334 -22.21 -0.04 8.59
N ILE A 335 -21.48 1.06 8.83
CA ILE A 335 -20.06 1.05 9.20
C ILE A 335 -19.96 1.55 10.65
N GLY A 336 -19.46 0.69 11.53
CA GLY A 336 -19.49 0.88 12.97
C GLY A 336 -20.79 0.38 13.62
N LEU A 337 -20.82 0.37 14.95
CA LEU A 337 -22.00 -0.07 15.71
C LEU A 337 -23.21 0.81 15.42
N PRO A 338 -24.41 0.23 15.25
CA PRO A 338 -25.62 1.01 14.99
C PRO A 338 -26.05 1.80 16.22
N THR A 339 -26.60 2.99 15.98
CA THR A 339 -27.22 3.77 17.05
C THR A 339 -28.58 3.17 17.45
N PRO A 340 -29.10 3.44 18.67
CA PRO A 340 -30.45 3.03 19.05
C PRO A 340 -31.53 3.48 18.07
N GLY A 341 -31.37 4.67 17.48
CA GLY A 341 -32.29 5.21 16.47
C GLY A 341 -32.28 4.39 15.17
N MET A 342 -31.11 3.95 14.70
CA MET A 342 -31.00 3.06 13.52
C MET A 342 -31.69 1.73 13.78
N LEU A 343 -31.46 1.14 14.95
CA LEU A 343 -32.09 -0.12 15.36
C LEU A 343 -33.63 0.03 15.42
N HIS A 344 -34.11 1.12 16.03
CA HIS A 344 -35.55 1.39 16.13
C HIS A 344 -36.21 1.61 14.77
N ALA A 345 -35.59 2.41 13.89
CA ALA A 345 -36.07 2.64 12.53
C ALA A 345 -36.14 1.33 11.74
N LYS A 346 -35.08 0.50 11.83
CA LYS A 346 -35.07 -0.82 11.20
C LYS A 346 -36.17 -1.72 11.75
N LYS A 347 -36.36 -1.78 13.08
CA LYS A 347 -37.42 -2.60 13.73
C LYS A 347 -38.83 -2.17 13.31
N THR A 348 -39.09 -0.86 13.25
CA THR A 348 -40.43 -0.29 13.00
C THR A 348 -40.78 -0.13 11.53
N GLY A 349 -39.83 -0.38 10.61
CA GLY A 349 -40.07 -0.19 9.19
C GLY A 349 -39.95 1.26 8.72
N LYS A 350 -39.56 2.18 9.62
CA LYS A 350 -39.42 3.60 9.32
C LYS A 350 -38.06 3.89 8.68
N ARG A 351 -38.00 4.93 7.85
CA ARG A 351 -36.75 5.48 7.33
C ARG A 351 -35.97 6.11 8.48
N TYR A 352 -34.69 5.76 8.63
CA TYR A 352 -33.80 6.47 9.53
C TYR A 352 -33.38 7.81 8.89
N ILE A 353 -33.44 8.89 9.66
CA ILE A 353 -33.01 10.24 9.26
C ILE A 353 -32.00 10.70 10.31
N ARG A 354 -30.80 11.11 9.90
CA ARG A 354 -29.83 11.70 10.84
C ARG A 354 -30.28 13.11 11.18
N LYS A 355 -30.04 13.51 12.44
CA LYS A 355 -30.46 14.81 12.98
C LYS A 355 -29.89 16.01 12.18
N PHE A 356 -28.75 15.85 11.53
CA PHE A 356 -28.11 16.87 10.68
C PHE A 356 -28.53 16.84 9.21
N ASP A 357 -29.31 15.84 8.78
CA ASP A 357 -29.90 15.76 7.43
C ASP A 357 -31.31 16.38 7.38
N LEU A 358 -31.76 16.96 8.51
CA LEU A 358 -32.99 17.74 8.56
C LEU A 358 -32.66 19.17 8.08
N PRO A 359 -33.44 19.76 7.15
CA PRO A 359 -33.35 21.21 6.94
C PRO A 359 -33.56 21.92 8.29
N PRO A 360 -32.93 23.08 8.53
CA PRO A 360 -33.20 23.86 9.74
C PRO A 360 -34.71 24.02 9.85
N THR A 361 -35.28 23.56 10.96
CA THR A 361 -36.67 23.86 11.27
C THR A 361 -36.71 25.29 11.79
N ASP A 362 -37.60 26.12 11.26
CA ASP A 362 -37.82 27.54 11.60
C ASP A 362 -38.10 27.83 13.10
N TYR A 363 -38.00 26.83 13.97
CA TYR A 363 -38.18 26.93 15.42
C TYR A 363 -36.88 27.19 16.20
N ASP A 364 -35.70 27.18 15.56
CA ASP A 364 -34.42 27.46 16.23
C ASP A 364 -34.03 28.96 16.21
N GLU A 365 -34.82 29.85 15.58
CA GLU A 365 -34.57 31.31 15.57
C GLU A 365 -35.26 32.09 16.72
N GLU A 366 -36.13 31.48 17.52
CA GLU A 366 -36.79 32.18 18.66
C GLU A 366 -36.06 32.04 20.00
N ALA A 367 -34.84 31.52 20.02
CA ALA A 367 -34.01 31.44 21.23
C ALA A 367 -32.59 31.95 20.99
N ALA A 368 -32.46 33.25 20.67
CA ALA A 368 -31.21 34.00 20.77
C ALA A 368 -31.47 35.40 21.33
#